data_AF-A0A0J1D6A4-F1
#
_entry.id   AF-A0A0J1D6A4-F1
#
_cell.length_a   1.000
_cell.length_b   1.000
_cell.length_c   1.000
_cell.angle_alpha   90.00
_cell.angle_beta   90.00
_cell.angle_gamma   90.00
#
_symmetry.space_group_name_H-M   'P 1'
#
loop_
_entity.id
_entity.type
_entity.pdbx_description
1 polymer ?
#
loop_
_entity_poly.entity_id
_entity_poly.type
_entity_poly.pdbx_seq_one_letter_code
_entity_poly.pdbx_strand_id
1 'polypeptide(L)'
;IQHAARAGERVARVSSDEFAVLLSAGTSAEAATAAEDVARRVLSAIAQPYRYREQHTHLSASIGAAIFPDEVVQATSSLLRMADHALAQAKTSGGNIVMFHVPDDDPRNAERLNLEADLYEGVRNGEFSLHFQPITESRSRSVVGVEALIRWQHPVHGLVPPVAFIPLAESIGLINYLGNWVLKAACMQLVQWDSEGFVLDYVSVNVSPQQFRDKRFTQNVQDALQLTGLDPSRLVFEITESLLMHDPEEATRLLEALAALGITFAVDDFGTGYSSLSYLQRFPLSKLKIDRSFIENLLTSRNNQAIVTAVVGLAKSLGLELVAEGVETEAQRHLLIEMGCDQIQGWLICKALPAGELMRCFQDKTLFLQAPL
;
A
#
# COMPACT_ATOMS: atom_id res chain seq x y z
N ILE A 1 -25.93 18.88 -0.94
CA ILE A 1 -25.00 19.72 -1.74
C ILE A 1 -25.75 20.75 -2.60
N GLN A 2 -26.64 20.37 -3.54
CA GLN A 2 -27.38 21.36 -4.35
C GLN A 2 -28.16 22.40 -3.52
N HIS A 3 -28.82 21.98 -2.43
CA HIS A 3 -29.50 22.89 -1.49
C HIS A 3 -28.54 23.85 -0.76
N ALA A 4 -27.27 23.50 -0.68
CA ALA A 4 -26.26 24.35 -0.05
C ALA A 4 -25.69 25.36 -1.05
N ALA A 5 -25.97 25.26 -2.35
CA ALA A 5 -25.47 26.17 -3.39
C ALA A 5 -26.39 27.38 -3.60
N ARG A 6 -25.80 28.52 -3.97
CA ARG A 6 -26.50 29.80 -4.28
C ARG A 6 -26.56 30.07 -5.78
N ALA A 7 -27.33 31.10 -6.15
CA ALA A 7 -27.40 31.57 -7.53
C ALA A 7 -26.01 31.98 -8.05
N GLY A 8 -25.56 31.37 -9.15
CA GLY A 8 -24.24 31.55 -9.72
C GLY A 8 -23.24 30.44 -9.39
N GLU A 9 -23.56 29.55 -8.46
CA GLU A 9 -22.75 28.36 -8.12
C GLU A 9 -23.32 27.13 -8.85
N ARG A 10 -22.46 26.40 -9.56
CA ARG A 10 -22.82 25.20 -10.32
C ARG A 10 -22.28 23.96 -9.61
N VAL A 11 -23.16 23.02 -9.31
CA VAL A 11 -22.80 21.74 -8.68
C VAL A 11 -22.91 20.63 -9.72
N ALA A 12 -21.86 19.81 -9.83
CA ALA A 12 -21.85 18.61 -10.65
C ALA A 12 -21.41 17.40 -9.81
N ARG A 13 -21.93 16.22 -10.15
CA ARG A 13 -21.39 14.95 -9.66
C ARG A 13 -20.38 14.46 -10.67
N VAL A 14 -19.13 14.30 -10.25
CA VAL A 14 -18.01 13.91 -11.12
C VAL A 14 -17.89 12.39 -11.18
N SER A 15 -17.98 11.75 -10.02
CA SER A 15 -17.94 10.29 -9.88
C SER A 15 -18.83 9.83 -8.70
N SER A 16 -18.66 8.60 -8.22
CA SER A 16 -19.50 7.99 -7.19
C SER A 16 -19.76 8.92 -6.00
N ASP A 17 -18.73 9.22 -5.22
CA ASP A 17 -18.78 10.05 -4.02
C ASP A 17 -18.17 11.45 -4.24
N GLU A 18 -17.77 11.76 -5.47
CA GLU A 18 -17.11 13.02 -5.82
C GLU A 18 -18.05 14.03 -6.47
N PHE A 19 -18.02 15.24 -5.94
CA PHE A 19 -18.82 16.36 -6.41
C PHE A 19 -17.92 17.57 -6.64
N ALA A 20 -18.15 18.27 -7.74
CA ALA A 20 -17.48 19.53 -8.06
C ALA A 20 -18.45 20.70 -7.87
N VAL A 21 -17.92 21.81 -7.36
CA VAL A 21 -18.63 23.09 -7.31
C VAL A 21 -17.82 24.13 -8.06
N LEU A 22 -18.44 24.77 -9.05
CA LEU A 22 -17.86 25.86 -9.83
C LEU A 22 -18.58 27.16 -9.49
N LEU A 23 -17.81 28.21 -9.19
CA LEU A 23 -18.33 29.55 -8.93
C LEU A 23 -17.47 30.58 -9.67
N SER A 24 -18.04 31.77 -9.89
CA SER A 24 -17.33 32.91 -10.49
C SER A 24 -17.32 34.08 -9.51
N ALA A 25 -16.20 34.79 -9.44
CA ALA A 25 -16.03 35.99 -8.63
C ALA A 25 -15.33 37.08 -9.45
N GLY A 26 -15.42 38.34 -8.99
CA GLY A 26 -14.85 39.49 -9.69
C GLY A 26 -13.34 39.61 -9.52
N THR A 27 -12.82 39.20 -8.36
CA THR A 27 -11.38 39.22 -8.02
C THR A 27 -10.94 37.91 -7.35
N SER A 28 -9.62 37.65 -7.31
CA SER A 28 -9.07 36.45 -6.64
C SER A 28 -9.36 36.42 -5.13
N ALA A 29 -9.28 37.58 -4.46
CA ALA A 29 -9.61 37.70 -3.03
C ALA A 29 -11.10 37.42 -2.74
N GLU A 30 -11.99 37.89 -3.62
CA GLU A 30 -13.42 37.56 -3.55
C GLU A 30 -13.67 36.08 -3.86
N ALA A 31 -12.90 35.48 -4.78
CA ALA A 31 -13.00 34.06 -5.11
C ALA A 31 -12.65 33.16 -3.94
N ALA A 32 -11.58 33.46 -3.20
CA ALA A 32 -11.19 32.71 -2.00
C ALA A 32 -12.28 32.78 -0.93
N THR A 33 -12.78 33.98 -0.65
CA THR A 33 -13.84 34.22 0.33
C THR A 33 -15.13 33.49 -0.06
N ALA A 34 -15.51 33.55 -1.33
CA ALA A 34 -16.69 32.86 -1.85
C ALA A 34 -16.54 31.33 -1.80
N ALA A 35 -15.36 30.80 -2.13
CA ALA A 35 -15.05 29.38 -2.06
C ALA A 35 -15.09 28.86 -0.61
N GLU A 36 -14.58 29.63 0.36
CA GLU A 36 -14.71 29.30 1.78
C GLU A 36 -16.17 29.25 2.23
N ASP A 37 -16.98 30.24 1.84
CA ASP A 37 -18.40 30.30 2.20
C ASP A 37 -19.16 29.09 1.63
N VAL A 38 -18.92 28.74 0.36
CA VAL A 38 -19.49 27.53 -0.27
C VAL A 38 -19.04 26.28 0.48
N ALA A 39 -17.75 26.13 0.74
CA ALA A 39 -17.21 24.96 1.41
C ALA A 39 -17.83 24.76 2.81
N ARG A 40 -17.90 25.83 3.63
CA ARG A 40 -18.52 25.80 4.96
C ARG A 40 -20.00 25.42 4.89
N ARG A 41 -20.74 25.97 3.92
CA ARG A 41 -22.16 25.61 3.69
C ARG A 41 -22.31 24.14 3.31
N VAL A 42 -21.47 23.64 2.41
CA VAL A 42 -21.50 22.25 1.95
C VAL A 42 -21.16 21.30 3.10
N LEU A 43 -20.07 21.55 3.84
CA LEU A 43 -19.69 20.74 5.00
C LEU A 43 -20.80 20.72 6.06
N SER A 44 -21.38 21.87 6.37
CA SER A 44 -22.47 21.99 7.36
C SER A 44 -23.73 21.26 6.91
N ALA A 45 -24.03 21.27 5.61
CA ALA A 45 -25.14 20.51 5.04
C ALA A 45 -24.87 19.00 5.05
N ILE A 46 -23.63 18.57 4.82
CA ILE A 46 -23.23 17.16 4.86
C ILE A 46 -23.22 16.63 6.29
N ALA A 47 -22.83 17.43 7.28
CA ALA A 47 -22.76 17.03 8.69
C ALA A 47 -24.14 16.80 9.35
N GLN A 48 -25.24 17.11 8.67
CA GLN A 48 -26.59 16.83 9.19
C GLN A 48 -26.80 15.30 9.35
N PRO A 49 -27.53 14.85 10.38
CA PRO A 49 -27.78 13.43 10.59
C PRO A 49 -28.68 12.86 9.49
N TYR A 50 -28.29 11.73 8.91
CA TYR A 50 -29.10 11.01 7.93
C TYR A 50 -29.80 9.84 8.60
N ARG A 51 -30.99 9.51 8.09
CA ARG A 51 -31.72 8.30 8.46
C ARG A 51 -31.76 7.37 7.26
N TYR A 52 -31.13 6.20 7.39
CA TYR A 52 -31.18 5.15 6.37
C TYR A 52 -31.57 3.84 7.03
N ARG A 53 -32.65 3.21 6.54
CA ARG A 53 -33.20 1.96 7.10
C ARG A 53 -33.32 1.97 8.63
N GLU A 54 -33.97 3.00 9.18
CA GLU A 54 -34.18 3.21 10.63
C GLU A 54 -32.93 3.53 11.46
N GLN A 55 -31.73 3.58 10.87
CA GLN A 55 -30.48 3.91 11.56
C GLN A 55 -30.03 5.34 11.30
N HIS A 56 -29.46 5.97 12.34
CA HIS A 56 -28.79 7.26 12.23
C HIS A 56 -27.37 7.06 11.70
N THR A 57 -27.01 7.77 10.64
CA THR A 57 -25.65 7.79 10.10
C THR A 57 -25.14 9.22 9.95
N HIS A 58 -23.83 9.37 10.10
CA HIS A 58 -23.13 10.64 9.95
C HIS A 58 -22.20 10.54 8.75
N LEU A 59 -22.28 11.53 7.86
CA LEU A 59 -21.36 11.67 6.75
C LEU A 59 -20.40 12.82 7.04
N SER A 60 -19.17 12.67 6.56
CA SER A 60 -18.19 13.74 6.48
C SER A 60 -17.79 13.93 5.02
N ALA A 61 -17.19 15.08 4.70
CA ALA A 61 -16.62 15.33 3.40
C ALA A 61 -15.33 16.14 3.55
N SER A 62 -14.36 15.88 2.68
CA SER A 62 -13.19 16.74 2.51
C SER A 62 -13.39 17.57 1.25
N ILE A 63 -12.92 18.81 1.25
CA ILE A 63 -13.06 19.72 0.10
C ILE A 63 -11.69 20.26 -0.29
N GLY A 64 -11.32 20.08 -1.55
CA GLY A 64 -10.21 20.79 -2.18
C GLY A 64 -10.72 21.94 -3.03
N ALA A 65 -10.12 23.13 -2.91
CA ALA A 65 -10.52 24.32 -3.64
C ALA A 65 -9.34 24.87 -4.46
N ALA A 66 -9.58 25.29 -5.70
CA ALA A 66 -8.59 25.97 -6.54
C ALA A 66 -9.20 27.23 -7.16
N ILE A 67 -8.40 28.29 -7.30
CA ILE A 67 -8.83 29.61 -7.78
C ILE A 67 -8.19 29.87 -9.15
N PHE A 68 -8.95 30.48 -10.07
CA PHE A 68 -8.48 30.85 -11.40
C PHE A 68 -9.00 32.24 -11.82
N PRO A 69 -8.18 33.06 -12.51
CA PRO A 69 -6.75 32.87 -12.73
C PRO A 69 -5.96 33.08 -11.43
N ASP A 70 -4.94 32.27 -11.22
CA ASP A 70 -3.98 32.52 -10.15
C ASP A 70 -2.98 33.57 -10.65
N GLU A 71 -2.84 34.70 -9.93
CA GLU A 71 -1.95 35.81 -10.31
C GLU A 71 -0.47 35.37 -10.41
N VAL A 72 -0.13 34.20 -9.85
CA VAL A 72 1.23 33.62 -9.82
C VAL A 72 1.50 32.65 -10.99
N VAL A 73 0.47 32.18 -11.72
CA VAL A 73 0.62 31.06 -12.68
C VAL A 73 0.08 31.38 -14.08
N GLN A 74 0.97 31.42 -15.08
CA GLN A 74 0.60 31.19 -16.49
C GLN A 74 0.46 29.67 -16.70
N ALA A 75 -0.77 29.16 -16.68
CA ALA A 75 -1.08 27.75 -16.47
C ALA A 75 -0.79 26.81 -17.65
N THR A 76 -0.12 25.70 -17.37
CA THR A 76 -0.13 24.44 -18.15
C THR A 76 -0.98 23.34 -17.51
N SER A 77 -1.48 23.52 -16.29
CA SER A 77 -2.27 22.53 -15.51
C SER A 77 -3.77 22.85 -15.50
N SER A 78 -4.63 21.81 -15.43
CA SER A 78 -6.08 22.00 -15.37
C SER A 78 -6.56 22.35 -13.95
N LEU A 79 -7.54 23.25 -13.84
CA LEU A 79 -8.12 23.73 -12.57
C LEU A 79 -8.68 22.60 -11.69
N LEU A 80 -9.26 21.57 -12.32
CA LEU A 80 -9.76 20.38 -11.63
C LEU A 80 -8.62 19.64 -10.90
N ARG A 81 -7.48 19.46 -11.56
CA ARG A 81 -6.32 18.77 -10.97
C ARG A 81 -5.76 19.52 -9.75
N MET A 82 -5.77 20.84 -9.79
CA MET A 82 -5.36 21.68 -8.65
C MET A 82 -6.31 21.47 -7.45
N ALA A 83 -7.62 21.41 -7.70
CA ALA A 83 -8.62 21.14 -6.68
C ALA A 83 -8.50 19.71 -6.13
N ASP A 84 -8.24 18.70 -6.97
CA ASP A 84 -8.04 17.31 -6.55
C ASP A 84 -6.79 17.14 -5.67
N HIS A 85 -5.70 17.86 -5.99
CA HIS A 85 -4.50 17.86 -5.15
C HIS A 85 -4.79 18.43 -3.74
N ALA A 86 -5.49 19.56 -3.66
CA ALA A 86 -5.91 20.14 -2.39
C ALA A 86 -6.87 19.21 -1.63
N LEU A 87 -7.72 18.46 -2.34
CA LEU A 87 -8.62 17.46 -1.75
C LEU A 87 -7.83 16.29 -1.14
N ALA A 88 -6.79 15.81 -1.82
CA ALA A 88 -5.92 14.75 -1.29
C ALA A 88 -5.23 15.22 -0.01
N GLN A 89 -4.67 16.43 0.02
CA GLN A 89 -4.10 17.02 1.23
C GLN A 89 -5.15 17.11 2.35
N ALA A 90 -6.37 17.59 2.04
CA ALA A 90 -7.49 17.64 2.97
C ALA A 90 -7.81 16.27 3.62
N LYS A 91 -7.76 15.18 2.83
CA LYS A 91 -7.95 13.82 3.34
C LYS A 91 -6.80 13.39 4.27
N THR A 92 -5.55 13.68 3.90
CA THR A 92 -4.38 13.27 4.71
C THR A 92 -4.24 14.02 6.04
N SER A 93 -4.77 15.24 6.17
CA SER A 93 -4.72 16.01 7.42
C SER A 93 -5.91 15.76 8.36
N GLY A 94 -6.53 14.58 8.28
CA GLY A 94 -7.61 14.15 9.17
C GLY A 94 -9.03 14.29 8.59
N GLY A 95 -9.17 14.80 7.36
CA GLY A 95 -10.46 14.93 6.67
C GLY A 95 -11.42 15.93 7.32
N ASN A 96 -12.64 16.05 6.77
CA ASN A 96 -13.66 16.99 7.26
C ASN A 96 -13.20 18.46 7.30
N ILE A 97 -12.30 18.82 6.38
CA ILE A 97 -11.72 20.16 6.25
C ILE A 97 -11.80 20.62 4.80
N VAL A 98 -11.72 21.94 4.63
CA VAL A 98 -11.44 22.57 3.34
C VAL A 98 -9.96 22.91 3.28
N MET A 99 -9.32 22.58 2.16
CA MET A 99 -7.98 23.06 1.84
C MET A 99 -8.01 23.78 0.51
N PHE A 100 -7.35 24.94 0.48
CA PHE A 100 -7.05 25.61 -0.76
C PHE A 100 -5.81 25.01 -1.38
N HIS A 101 -5.81 24.93 -2.70
CA HIS A 101 -4.61 24.76 -3.47
C HIS A 101 -3.72 25.96 -3.19
N VAL A 102 -2.67 25.73 -2.41
CA VAL A 102 -1.55 26.66 -2.33
C VAL A 102 -0.63 26.25 -3.48
N PRO A 103 -0.27 27.18 -4.39
CA PRO A 103 0.84 26.97 -5.31
C PRO A 103 2.06 26.65 -4.45
N ASP A 104 2.42 25.37 -4.43
CA ASP A 104 3.63 24.95 -3.79
C ASP A 104 4.75 25.39 -4.74
N ASP A 105 5.53 26.40 -4.36
CA ASP A 105 6.86 26.70 -4.91
C ASP A 105 7.87 25.57 -4.58
N ASP A 106 7.34 24.36 -4.41
CA ASP A 106 8.07 23.17 -4.08
C ASP A 106 8.43 22.45 -5.38
N PRO A 107 9.72 22.45 -5.78
CA PRO A 107 10.18 21.75 -6.98
C PRO A 107 9.76 20.26 -7.04
N ARG A 108 9.38 19.67 -5.90
CA ARG A 108 8.87 18.29 -5.79
C ARG A 108 7.52 18.05 -6.50
N ASN A 109 6.70 19.08 -6.76
CA ASN A 109 5.43 18.92 -7.47
C ASN A 109 5.59 18.89 -9.01
N ALA A 110 6.53 19.67 -9.56
CA ALA A 110 6.91 19.53 -10.96
C ALA A 110 7.60 18.17 -11.21
N GLU A 111 8.45 17.74 -10.27
CA GLU A 111 9.05 16.40 -10.27
C GLU A 111 7.98 15.30 -10.22
N ARG A 112 6.95 15.41 -9.36
CA ARG A 112 5.83 14.43 -9.31
C ARG A 112 5.06 14.32 -10.62
N LEU A 113 4.78 15.44 -11.29
CA LEU A 113 4.05 15.44 -12.57
C LEU A 113 4.88 14.89 -13.73
N ASN A 114 6.19 15.14 -13.73
CA ASN A 114 7.10 14.46 -14.65
C ASN A 114 7.12 12.97 -14.35
N LEU A 115 7.19 12.58 -13.07
CA LEU A 115 7.19 11.19 -12.65
C LEU A 115 5.93 10.42 -13.10
N GLU A 116 4.75 11.03 -13.09
CA GLU A 116 3.51 10.40 -13.58
C GLU A 116 3.56 10.10 -15.09
N ALA A 117 4.06 11.04 -15.89
CA ALA A 117 4.25 10.82 -17.33
C ALA A 117 5.35 9.76 -17.59
N ASP A 118 6.44 9.85 -16.83
CA ASP A 118 7.58 8.93 -16.90
C ASP A 118 7.19 7.52 -16.47
N LEU A 119 6.20 7.33 -15.59
CA LEU A 119 5.72 6.00 -15.18
C LEU A 119 5.17 5.19 -16.36
N TYR A 120 4.37 5.81 -17.25
CA TYR A 120 3.84 5.13 -18.44
C TYR A 120 4.97 4.71 -19.38
N GLU A 121 5.94 5.60 -19.58
CA GLU A 121 7.11 5.34 -20.40
C GLU A 121 8.00 4.26 -19.78
N GLY A 122 8.20 4.30 -18.47
CA GLY A 122 9.01 3.32 -17.75
C GLY A 122 8.44 1.91 -17.82
N VAL A 123 7.10 1.77 -17.82
CA VAL A 123 6.46 0.46 -18.06
C VAL A 123 6.77 -0.02 -19.47
N ARG A 124 6.65 0.85 -20.47
CA ARG A 124 6.90 0.52 -21.88
C ARG A 124 8.38 0.19 -22.15
N ASN A 125 9.29 0.89 -21.49
CA ASN A 125 10.73 0.79 -21.68
C ASN A 125 11.38 -0.33 -20.85
N GLY A 126 10.62 -1.00 -19.97
CA GLY A 126 11.16 -2.06 -19.12
C GLY A 126 12.07 -1.54 -18.00
N GLU A 127 11.76 -0.37 -17.46
CA GLU A 127 12.55 0.30 -16.41
C GLU A 127 12.28 -0.25 -15.00
N PHE A 128 11.42 -1.26 -14.88
CA PHE A 128 11.08 -1.90 -13.60
C PHE A 128 11.82 -3.22 -13.43
N SER A 129 12.25 -3.49 -12.20
CA SER A 129 12.86 -4.75 -11.80
C SER A 129 12.33 -5.19 -10.44
N LEU A 130 12.58 -6.46 -10.10
CA LEU A 130 12.33 -6.99 -8.77
C LEU A 130 13.66 -7.13 -8.03
N HIS A 131 13.67 -6.63 -6.81
CA HIS A 131 14.64 -7.02 -5.80
C HIS A 131 13.96 -7.94 -4.81
N PHE A 132 14.72 -8.85 -4.22
CA PHE A 132 14.21 -9.87 -3.31
C PHE A 132 14.88 -9.69 -1.95
N GLN A 133 14.07 -9.57 -0.91
CA GLN A 133 14.57 -9.52 0.46
C GLN A 133 14.32 -10.87 1.16
N PRO A 134 15.37 -11.56 1.65
CA PRO A 134 15.22 -12.80 2.38
C PRO A 134 14.46 -12.66 3.69
N ILE A 135 13.60 -13.63 3.96
CA ILE A 135 12.94 -13.88 5.23
C ILE A 135 13.59 -15.12 5.83
N THR A 136 14.03 -15.05 7.08
CA THR A 136 14.76 -16.15 7.75
C THR A 136 14.04 -16.63 9.00
N GLU A 137 14.16 -17.92 9.32
CA GLU A 137 13.75 -18.44 10.62
C GLU A 137 14.67 -17.83 11.70
N SER A 138 14.03 -17.35 12.78
CA SER A 138 14.68 -16.45 13.73
C SER A 138 15.87 -17.10 14.45
N ARG A 139 15.80 -18.41 14.75
CA ARG A 139 16.83 -19.15 15.50
C ARG A 139 18.01 -19.58 14.63
N SER A 140 17.72 -20.35 13.58
CA SER A 140 18.64 -21.00 12.64
C SER A 140 19.24 -20.06 11.62
N ARG A 141 18.57 -18.92 11.34
CA ARG A 141 18.93 -17.97 10.27
C ARG A 141 18.84 -18.56 8.87
N SER A 142 18.19 -19.71 8.72
CA SER A 142 17.95 -20.28 7.41
C SER A 142 16.91 -19.44 6.67
N VAL A 143 17.16 -19.15 5.41
CA VAL A 143 16.23 -18.43 4.53
C VAL A 143 15.10 -19.38 4.16
N VAL A 144 13.88 -18.96 4.49
CA VAL A 144 12.65 -19.73 4.29
C VAL A 144 11.88 -19.21 3.09
N GLY A 145 11.89 -17.90 2.88
CA GLY A 145 11.21 -17.27 1.77
C GLY A 145 11.85 -15.94 1.41
N VAL A 146 11.26 -15.27 0.42
CA VAL A 146 11.68 -13.93 0.03
C VAL A 146 10.49 -13.03 -0.21
N GLU A 147 10.64 -11.74 0.05
CA GLU A 147 9.70 -10.72 -0.37
C GLU A 147 10.15 -10.09 -1.69
N ALA A 148 9.26 -10.11 -2.69
CA ALA A 148 9.47 -9.47 -3.99
C ALA A 148 9.10 -7.98 -3.93
N LEU A 149 10.12 -7.14 -4.08
CA LEU A 149 10.03 -5.70 -3.93
C LEU A 149 10.34 -5.02 -5.26
N ILE A 150 9.33 -4.34 -5.82
CA ILE A 150 9.49 -3.60 -7.08
C ILE A 150 10.50 -2.46 -6.94
N ARG A 151 11.29 -2.24 -7.99
CA ARG A 151 12.24 -1.14 -8.13
C ARG A 151 12.02 -0.47 -9.48
N TRP A 152 12.12 0.85 -9.49
CA TRP A 152 12.08 1.64 -10.71
C TRP A 152 13.42 2.31 -10.94
N GLN A 153 14.06 1.97 -12.05
CA GLN A 153 15.36 2.47 -12.46
C GLN A 153 15.15 3.48 -13.58
N HIS A 154 14.90 4.71 -13.16
CA HIS A 154 14.60 5.84 -14.02
C HIS A 154 15.88 6.35 -14.70
N PRO A 155 15.87 6.63 -16.02
CA PRO A 155 17.06 7.04 -16.76
C PRO A 155 17.69 8.34 -16.25
N VAL A 156 16.90 9.24 -15.67
CA VAL A 156 17.39 10.54 -15.17
C VAL A 156 17.56 10.55 -13.65
N HIS A 157 16.67 9.88 -12.91
CA HIS A 157 16.59 9.96 -11.45
C HIS A 157 17.27 8.77 -10.75
N GLY A 158 17.76 7.80 -11.50
CA GLY A 158 18.33 6.57 -10.95
C GLY A 158 17.26 5.72 -10.28
N LEU A 159 17.60 5.14 -9.13
CA LEU A 159 16.67 4.26 -8.40
C LEU A 159 15.61 5.08 -7.65
N VAL A 160 14.40 5.12 -8.19
CA VAL A 160 13.26 5.80 -7.57
C VAL A 160 12.63 4.87 -6.51
N PRO A 161 12.43 5.33 -5.27
CA PRO A 161 11.92 4.48 -4.20
C PRO A 161 10.42 4.18 -4.39
N PRO A 162 9.95 2.97 -4.00
CA PRO A 162 8.53 2.57 -4.13
C PRO A 162 7.54 3.57 -3.53
N VAL A 163 7.85 4.15 -2.37
CA VAL A 163 7.02 5.16 -1.69
C VAL A 163 6.75 6.41 -2.55
N ALA A 164 7.61 6.71 -3.53
CA ALA A 164 7.44 7.86 -4.40
C ALA A 164 6.51 7.55 -5.60
N PHE A 165 6.55 6.32 -6.15
CA PHE A 165 5.87 6.01 -7.40
C PHE A 165 4.67 5.07 -7.28
N ILE A 166 4.57 4.25 -6.23
CA ILE A 166 3.40 3.38 -6.02
C ILE A 166 2.11 4.21 -5.87
N PRO A 167 2.05 5.27 -5.04
CA PRO A 167 0.84 6.09 -4.92
C PRO A 167 0.43 6.75 -6.24
N LEU A 168 1.40 7.11 -7.08
CA LEU A 168 1.16 7.67 -8.41
C LEU A 168 0.63 6.60 -9.37
N ALA A 169 1.19 5.40 -9.35
CA ALA A 169 0.71 4.27 -10.15
C ALA A 169 -0.73 3.89 -9.76
N GLU A 170 -1.09 4.01 -8.48
CA GLU A 170 -2.46 3.81 -8.00
C GLU A 170 -3.41 4.91 -8.52
N SER A 171 -3.04 6.19 -8.38
CA SER A 171 -3.91 7.32 -8.78
C SER A 171 -4.29 7.27 -10.26
N ILE A 172 -3.40 6.78 -11.13
CA ILE A 172 -3.61 6.65 -12.58
C ILE A 172 -4.02 5.25 -13.03
N GLY A 173 -4.17 4.29 -12.12
CA GLY A 173 -4.58 2.91 -12.40
C GLY A 173 -3.52 2.03 -13.08
N LEU A 174 -2.28 2.48 -13.20
CA LEU A 174 -1.15 1.68 -13.68
C LEU A 174 -0.75 0.57 -12.72
N ILE A 175 -1.09 0.69 -11.43
CA ILE A 175 -0.76 -0.31 -10.40
C ILE A 175 -1.28 -1.71 -10.76
N ASN A 176 -2.40 -1.82 -11.48
CA ASN A 176 -2.94 -3.11 -11.90
C ASN A 176 -2.06 -3.80 -12.95
N TYR A 177 -1.46 -3.03 -13.86
CA TYR A 177 -0.53 -3.54 -14.86
C TYR A 177 0.81 -3.91 -14.24
N LEU A 178 1.36 -3.02 -13.41
CA LEU A 178 2.61 -3.26 -12.68
C LEU A 178 2.46 -4.46 -11.76
N GLY A 179 1.38 -4.55 -10.99
CA GLY A 179 1.14 -5.65 -10.06
C GLY A 179 0.99 -7.00 -10.75
N ASN A 180 0.33 -7.07 -11.92
CA ASN A 180 0.28 -8.29 -12.72
C ASN A 180 1.67 -8.70 -13.25
N TRP A 181 2.49 -7.72 -13.64
CA TRP A 181 3.87 -7.98 -14.04
C TRP A 181 4.73 -8.46 -12.85
N VAL A 182 4.63 -7.81 -11.68
CA VAL A 182 5.31 -8.20 -10.44
C VAL A 182 4.97 -9.63 -10.08
N LEU A 183 3.68 -9.97 -10.08
CA LEU A 183 3.20 -11.32 -9.77
C LEU A 183 3.84 -12.38 -10.68
N LYS A 184 3.77 -12.18 -12.00
CA LYS A 184 4.35 -13.11 -12.97
C LYS A 184 5.86 -13.22 -12.80
N ALA A 185 6.56 -12.09 -12.68
CA ALA A 185 8.01 -12.05 -12.52
C ALA A 185 8.46 -12.73 -11.22
N ALA A 186 7.75 -12.53 -10.10
CA ALA A 186 8.03 -13.18 -8.83
C ALA A 186 7.84 -14.69 -8.91
N CYS A 187 6.71 -15.16 -9.47
CA CYS A 187 6.47 -16.60 -9.65
C CYS A 187 7.51 -17.24 -10.58
N MET A 188 7.83 -16.58 -11.70
CA MET A 188 8.86 -17.05 -12.63
C MET A 188 10.23 -17.16 -11.95
N GLN A 189 10.60 -16.16 -11.15
CA GLN A 189 11.89 -16.14 -10.47
C GLN A 189 12.01 -17.27 -9.45
N LEU A 190 10.95 -17.57 -8.69
CA LEU A 190 10.94 -18.67 -7.73
C LEU A 190 11.10 -20.03 -8.41
N VAL A 191 10.36 -20.27 -9.50
CA VAL A 191 10.50 -21.50 -10.32
C VAL A 191 11.89 -21.61 -10.94
N GLN A 192 12.48 -20.49 -11.38
CA GLN A 192 13.84 -20.48 -11.90
C GLN A 192 14.85 -20.91 -10.83
N TRP A 193 14.75 -20.37 -9.61
CA TRP A 193 15.62 -20.75 -8.51
C TRP A 193 15.50 -22.23 -8.14
N ASP A 194 14.30 -22.80 -8.18
CA ASP A 194 14.12 -24.25 -7.99
C ASP A 194 14.92 -25.06 -9.01
N SER A 195 14.86 -24.66 -10.29
CA SER A 195 15.59 -25.35 -11.37
C SER A 195 17.11 -25.27 -11.24
N GLU A 196 17.59 -24.26 -10.51
CA GLU A 196 19.01 -24.02 -10.21
C GLU A 196 19.44 -24.62 -8.86
N GLY A 197 18.52 -25.25 -8.12
CA GLY A 197 18.78 -25.93 -6.85
C GLY A 197 18.66 -25.03 -5.61
N PHE A 198 18.18 -23.80 -5.75
CA PHE A 198 17.93 -22.87 -4.65
C PHE A 198 16.45 -22.92 -4.23
N VAL A 199 16.08 -23.98 -3.52
CA VAL A 199 14.69 -24.20 -3.11
C VAL A 199 14.34 -23.33 -1.90
N LEU A 200 13.38 -22.43 -2.08
CA LEU A 200 12.77 -21.61 -1.04
C LEU A 200 11.33 -22.06 -0.81
N ASP A 201 10.79 -21.91 0.40
CA ASP A 201 9.42 -22.33 0.69
C ASP A 201 8.41 -21.44 -0.04
N TYR A 202 8.63 -20.12 -0.09
CA TYR A 202 7.67 -19.20 -0.72
C TYR A 202 8.28 -17.89 -1.24
N VAL A 203 7.50 -17.20 -2.07
CA VAL A 203 7.69 -15.79 -2.44
C VAL A 203 6.47 -14.97 -1.99
N SER A 204 6.75 -13.88 -1.29
CA SER A 204 5.78 -12.87 -0.88
C SER A 204 5.65 -11.77 -1.94
N VAL A 205 4.42 -11.36 -2.25
CA VAL A 205 4.10 -10.25 -3.15
C VAL A 205 3.08 -9.30 -2.51
N ASN A 206 3.42 -8.02 -2.47
CA ASN A 206 2.54 -6.95 -2.00
C ASN A 206 1.35 -6.74 -2.94
N VAL A 207 0.15 -6.57 -2.37
CA VAL A 207 -1.08 -6.32 -3.12
C VAL A 207 -1.67 -4.96 -2.76
N SER A 208 -1.81 -4.09 -3.76
CA SER A 208 -2.46 -2.80 -3.54
C SER A 208 -3.97 -2.91 -3.34
N PRO A 209 -4.61 -1.96 -2.61
CA PRO A 209 -6.07 -1.93 -2.48
C PRO A 209 -6.80 -1.84 -3.82
N GLN A 210 -6.20 -1.19 -4.83
CA GLN A 210 -6.80 -1.06 -6.15
C GLN A 210 -6.71 -2.36 -6.97
N GLN A 211 -5.61 -3.11 -6.85
CA GLN A 211 -5.50 -4.44 -7.42
C GLN A 211 -6.53 -5.38 -6.82
N PHE A 212 -6.69 -5.33 -5.50
CA PHE A 212 -7.64 -6.18 -4.77
C PHE A 212 -9.10 -5.96 -5.22
N ARG A 213 -9.44 -4.74 -5.66
CA ARG A 213 -10.77 -4.40 -6.20
C ARG A 213 -10.92 -4.66 -7.70
N ASP A 214 -9.84 -4.97 -8.41
CA ASP A 214 -9.92 -5.30 -9.84
C ASP A 214 -10.58 -6.68 -9.99
N LYS A 215 -11.72 -6.73 -10.67
CA LYS A 215 -12.45 -7.98 -10.95
C LYS A 215 -11.61 -9.00 -11.73
N ARG A 216 -10.54 -8.56 -12.39
CA ARG A 216 -9.60 -9.43 -13.12
C ARG A 216 -8.50 -9.99 -12.24
N PHE A 217 -8.39 -9.57 -10.97
CA PHE A 217 -7.30 -9.98 -10.09
C PHE A 217 -7.20 -11.50 -9.96
N THR A 218 -8.30 -12.19 -9.62
CA THR A 218 -8.33 -13.66 -9.54
C THR A 218 -7.89 -14.33 -10.84
N GLN A 219 -8.36 -13.84 -11.99
CA GLN A 219 -7.96 -14.37 -13.29
C GLN A 219 -6.47 -14.16 -13.57
N ASN A 220 -5.95 -12.96 -13.28
CA ASN A 220 -4.52 -12.66 -13.44
C ASN A 220 -3.64 -13.59 -12.60
N VAL A 221 -4.10 -13.93 -11.39
CA VAL A 221 -3.42 -14.88 -10.50
C VAL A 221 -3.42 -16.29 -11.09
N GLN A 222 -4.57 -16.77 -11.56
CA GLN A 222 -4.66 -18.07 -12.23
C GLN A 222 -3.76 -18.13 -13.47
N ASP A 223 -3.75 -17.08 -14.28
CA ASP A 223 -2.91 -16.98 -15.47
C ASP A 223 -1.42 -17.01 -15.10
N ALA A 224 -1.01 -16.34 -14.02
CA ALA A 224 0.38 -16.34 -13.55
C ALA A 224 0.82 -17.73 -13.04
N LEU A 225 -0.03 -18.41 -12.27
CA LEU A 225 0.23 -19.76 -11.80
C LEU A 225 0.29 -20.76 -12.96
N GLN A 226 -0.64 -20.67 -13.92
CA GLN A 226 -0.66 -21.52 -15.10
C GLN A 226 0.57 -21.29 -16.00
N LEU A 227 0.98 -20.02 -16.17
CA LEU A 227 2.13 -19.66 -16.99
C LEU A 227 3.44 -20.19 -16.41
N THR A 228 3.60 -20.13 -15.09
CA THR A 228 4.87 -20.46 -14.42
C THR A 228 4.93 -21.89 -13.93
N GLY A 229 3.78 -22.52 -13.67
CA GLY A 229 3.71 -23.83 -13.04
C GLY A 229 4.07 -23.81 -11.55
N LEU A 230 4.11 -22.63 -10.92
CA LEU A 230 4.39 -22.51 -9.49
C LEU A 230 3.31 -23.21 -8.67
N ASP A 231 3.71 -23.97 -7.65
CA ASP A 231 2.80 -24.46 -6.63
C ASP A 231 2.13 -23.28 -5.90
N PRO A 232 0.80 -23.13 -5.95
CA PRO A 232 0.11 -21.99 -5.36
C PRO A 232 0.38 -21.79 -3.87
N SER A 233 0.69 -22.85 -3.12
CA SER A 233 1.04 -22.77 -1.69
C SER A 233 2.32 -22.00 -1.40
N ARG A 234 3.17 -21.84 -2.42
CA ARG A 234 4.44 -21.11 -2.36
C ARG A 234 4.31 -19.64 -2.78
N LEU A 235 3.09 -19.19 -3.07
CA LEU A 235 2.77 -17.78 -3.27
C LEU A 235 2.08 -17.23 -2.02
N VAL A 236 2.70 -16.23 -1.42
CA VAL A 236 2.14 -15.47 -0.29
C VAL A 236 1.75 -14.09 -0.80
N PHE A 237 0.48 -13.70 -0.61
CA PHE A 237 0.08 -12.30 -0.80
C PHE A 237 0.17 -11.52 0.50
N GLU A 238 0.84 -10.38 0.45
CA GLU A 238 0.93 -9.43 1.56
C GLU A 238 -0.13 -8.34 1.36
N ILE A 239 -1.01 -8.21 2.35
CA ILE A 239 -2.14 -7.29 2.33
C ILE A 239 -2.15 -6.47 3.60
N THR A 240 -2.32 -5.16 3.46
CA THR A 240 -2.38 -4.28 4.64
C THR A 240 -3.68 -4.47 5.41
N GLU A 241 -3.63 -4.17 6.70
CA GLU A 241 -4.82 -4.19 7.56
C GLU A 241 -5.94 -3.27 7.03
N SER A 242 -5.57 -2.08 6.55
CA SER A 242 -6.52 -1.10 6.01
C SER A 242 -7.31 -1.62 4.80
N LEU A 243 -6.68 -2.46 3.96
CA LEU A 243 -7.29 -3.09 2.81
C LEU A 243 -8.37 -4.08 3.25
N LEU A 244 -8.05 -4.93 4.23
CA LEU A 244 -8.98 -5.92 4.80
C LEU A 244 -10.20 -5.27 5.46
N MET A 245 -10.00 -4.13 6.10
CA MET A 245 -11.01 -3.47 6.91
C MET A 245 -11.94 -2.54 6.11
N HIS A 246 -11.59 -2.19 4.86
CA HIS A 246 -12.39 -1.30 4.04
C HIS A 246 -13.73 -1.93 3.62
N ASP A 247 -13.71 -3.17 3.13
CA ASP A 247 -14.90 -3.99 2.85
C ASP A 247 -14.62 -5.46 3.26
N PRO A 248 -14.88 -5.81 4.53
CA PRO A 248 -14.54 -7.13 5.05
C PRO A 248 -15.30 -8.28 4.39
N GLU A 249 -16.51 -8.05 3.88
CA GLU A 249 -17.32 -9.10 3.24
C GLU A 249 -16.82 -9.39 1.82
N GLU A 250 -16.49 -8.35 1.06
CA GLU A 250 -15.84 -8.51 -0.24
C GLU A 250 -14.44 -9.13 -0.08
N ALA A 251 -13.67 -8.67 0.90
CA ALA A 251 -12.36 -9.23 1.19
C ALA A 251 -12.42 -10.71 1.55
N THR A 252 -13.36 -11.11 2.41
CA THR A 252 -13.54 -12.53 2.77
C THR A 252 -13.77 -13.38 1.53
N ARG A 253 -14.70 -12.99 0.64
CA ARG A 253 -15.03 -13.76 -0.57
C ARG A 253 -13.83 -13.90 -1.51
N LEU A 254 -13.08 -12.81 -1.72
CA LEU A 254 -11.92 -12.83 -2.60
C LEU A 254 -10.79 -13.70 -2.03
N LEU A 255 -10.49 -13.55 -0.74
CA LEU A 255 -9.45 -14.32 -0.07
C LEU A 255 -9.80 -15.81 -0.03
N GLU A 256 -11.05 -16.18 0.25
CA GLU A 256 -11.50 -17.58 0.19
C GLU A 256 -11.37 -18.15 -1.23
N ALA A 257 -11.73 -17.38 -2.26
CA ALA A 257 -11.60 -17.83 -3.65
C ALA A 257 -10.15 -18.08 -4.05
N LEU A 258 -9.22 -17.24 -3.60
CA LEU A 258 -7.79 -17.39 -3.86
C LEU A 258 -7.15 -18.48 -2.98
N ALA A 259 -7.56 -18.60 -1.71
CA ALA A 259 -7.14 -19.68 -0.81
C ALA A 259 -7.58 -21.05 -1.33
N ALA A 260 -8.73 -21.14 -1.99
CA ALA A 260 -9.18 -22.37 -2.65
C ALA A 260 -8.27 -22.79 -3.83
N LEU A 261 -7.44 -21.89 -4.37
CA LEU A 261 -6.37 -22.23 -5.31
C LEU A 261 -5.11 -22.77 -4.62
N GLY A 262 -5.02 -22.65 -3.29
CA GLY A 262 -3.86 -23.03 -2.48
C GLY A 262 -3.00 -21.85 -2.04
N ILE A 263 -3.35 -20.61 -2.43
CA ILE A 263 -2.58 -19.40 -2.11
C ILE A 263 -2.68 -19.05 -0.62
N THR A 264 -1.60 -18.53 -0.06
CA THR A 264 -1.56 -18.12 1.35
C THR A 264 -1.46 -16.59 1.48
N PHE A 265 -1.80 -16.08 2.67
CA PHE A 265 -1.87 -14.65 2.93
C PHE A 265 -1.09 -14.27 4.18
N ALA A 266 -0.45 -13.10 4.12
CA ALA A 266 0.17 -12.42 5.23
C ALA A 266 -0.51 -11.06 5.43
N VAL A 267 -0.80 -10.70 6.69
CA VAL A 267 -1.20 -9.33 7.02
C VAL A 267 0.06 -8.50 7.21
N ASP A 268 0.17 -7.44 6.41
CA ASP A 268 1.28 -6.50 6.43
C ASP A 268 1.01 -5.27 7.30
N ASP A 269 2.06 -4.60 7.75
CA ASP A 269 2.04 -3.40 8.60
C ASP A 269 1.19 -3.54 9.89
N PHE A 270 1.13 -4.74 10.48
CA PHE A 270 0.20 -5.02 11.57
C PHE A 270 0.49 -4.17 12.82
N GLY A 271 -0.57 -3.58 13.39
CA GLY A 271 -0.52 -2.77 14.61
C GLY A 271 -0.47 -1.27 14.37
N THR A 272 -0.37 -0.81 13.13
CA THR A 272 -0.40 0.62 12.75
C THR A 272 -1.82 1.16 12.54
N GLY A 273 -2.82 0.26 12.43
CA GLY A 273 -4.22 0.58 12.14
C GLY A 273 -5.24 0.13 13.20
N TYR A 274 -6.52 0.21 12.84
CA TYR A 274 -7.64 -0.30 13.64
C TYR A 274 -8.04 -1.72 13.23
N SER A 275 -7.38 -2.71 13.83
CA SER A 275 -7.67 -4.12 13.56
C SER A 275 -8.92 -4.57 14.31
N SER A 276 -9.85 -5.19 13.59
CA SER A 276 -10.92 -5.96 14.23
C SER A 276 -10.49 -7.42 14.34
N LEU A 277 -10.14 -7.84 15.56
CA LEU A 277 -9.76 -9.22 15.88
C LEU A 277 -10.78 -10.26 15.38
N SER A 278 -12.08 -9.89 15.40
CA SER A 278 -13.14 -10.76 14.90
C SER A 278 -13.08 -11.01 13.39
N TYR A 279 -12.53 -10.08 12.60
CA TYR A 279 -12.36 -10.29 11.16
C TYR A 279 -11.06 -11.05 10.85
N LEU A 280 -9.96 -10.78 11.57
CA LEU A 280 -8.72 -11.53 11.42
C LEU A 280 -8.92 -13.03 11.60
N GLN A 281 -9.75 -13.46 12.55
CA GLN A 281 -10.06 -14.88 12.75
C GLN A 281 -10.81 -15.52 11.57
N ARG A 282 -11.51 -14.74 10.73
CA ARG A 282 -12.33 -15.25 9.63
C ARG A 282 -11.54 -15.35 8.33
N PHE A 283 -10.50 -14.55 8.17
CA PHE A 283 -9.70 -14.55 6.96
C PHE A 283 -8.78 -15.78 6.91
N PRO A 284 -8.53 -16.37 5.73
CA PRO A 284 -7.63 -17.51 5.55
C PRO A 284 -6.15 -17.08 5.62
N LEU A 285 -5.77 -16.47 6.74
CA LEU A 285 -4.41 -15.96 6.95
C LEU A 285 -3.48 -17.09 7.37
N SER A 286 -2.23 -16.98 6.96
CA SER A 286 -1.15 -17.91 7.36
C SER A 286 -0.05 -17.20 8.15
N LYS A 287 0.12 -15.89 7.91
CA LYS A 287 1.22 -15.09 8.41
C LYS A 287 0.74 -13.74 8.93
N LEU A 288 1.48 -13.19 9.88
CA LEU A 288 1.31 -11.83 10.37
C LEU A 288 2.69 -11.16 10.42
N LYS A 289 2.82 -10.00 9.76
CA LYS A 289 4.07 -9.22 9.74
C LYS A 289 3.96 -8.06 10.73
N ILE A 290 4.91 -7.96 11.66
CA ILE A 290 5.01 -6.83 12.59
C ILE A 290 5.74 -5.70 11.89
N ASP A 291 5.07 -4.55 11.80
CA ASP A 291 5.64 -3.34 11.21
C ASP A 291 6.96 -2.94 11.88
N ARG A 292 7.88 -2.42 11.06
CA ARG A 292 9.21 -2.02 11.48
C ARG A 292 9.19 -0.97 12.59
N SER A 293 8.17 -0.09 12.65
CA SER A 293 8.12 0.98 13.66
C SER A 293 8.08 0.44 15.09
N PHE A 294 7.55 -0.77 15.28
CA PHE A 294 7.59 -1.47 16.57
C PHE A 294 8.95 -2.11 16.85
N ILE A 295 9.69 -2.50 15.81
CA ILE A 295 11.00 -3.17 15.91
C ILE A 295 12.15 -2.16 16.11
N GLU A 296 12.10 -0.99 15.47
CA GLU A 296 13.15 0.04 15.52
C GLU A 296 13.60 0.36 16.96
N ASN A 297 12.64 0.60 17.86
CA ASN A 297 12.90 0.95 19.26
C ASN A 297 12.60 -0.19 20.25
N LEU A 298 12.60 -1.45 19.80
CA LEU A 298 12.20 -2.60 20.61
C LEU A 298 13.02 -2.77 21.90
N LEU A 299 14.32 -2.43 21.88
CA LEU A 299 15.20 -2.62 23.03
C LEU A 299 14.98 -1.58 24.15
N THR A 300 14.45 -0.40 23.80
CA THR A 300 14.37 0.75 24.72
C THR A 300 12.93 1.14 25.07
N SER A 301 11.97 0.87 24.17
CA SER A 301 10.56 1.21 24.36
C SER A 301 9.79 0.07 25.01
N ARG A 302 9.37 0.25 26.27
CA ARG A 302 8.45 -0.69 26.95
C ARG A 302 7.11 -0.81 26.21
N ASN A 303 6.65 0.26 25.56
CA ASN A 303 5.41 0.25 24.79
C ASN A 303 5.58 -0.65 23.56
N ASN A 304 6.69 -0.54 22.83
CA ASN A 304 6.95 -1.40 21.68
C ASN A 304 7.07 -2.87 22.11
N GLN A 305 7.76 -3.16 23.21
CA GLN A 305 7.84 -4.52 23.76
C GLN A 305 6.46 -5.08 24.13
N ALA A 306 5.60 -4.27 24.73
CA ALA A 306 4.24 -4.68 25.07
C ALA A 306 3.39 -4.96 23.82
N ILE A 307 3.49 -4.11 22.79
CA ILE A 307 2.79 -4.31 21.51
C ILE A 307 3.29 -5.59 20.84
N VAL A 308 4.60 -5.76 20.67
CA VAL A 308 5.17 -6.97 20.07
C VAL A 308 4.76 -8.22 20.85
N THR A 309 4.80 -8.18 22.18
CA THR A 309 4.36 -9.31 23.02
C THR A 309 2.88 -9.65 22.80
N ALA A 310 2.02 -8.63 22.69
CA ALA A 310 0.60 -8.84 22.41
C ALA A 310 0.37 -9.45 21.02
N VAL A 311 1.08 -8.96 20.00
CA VAL A 311 1.00 -9.47 18.63
C VAL A 311 1.50 -10.91 18.54
N VAL A 312 2.61 -11.24 19.22
CA VAL A 312 3.09 -12.63 19.31
C VAL A 312 2.05 -13.55 19.95
N GLY A 313 1.42 -13.10 21.05
CA GLY A 313 0.35 -13.86 21.70
C GLY A 313 -0.87 -14.08 20.80
N LEU A 314 -1.23 -13.07 20.00
CA LEU A 314 -2.30 -13.15 19.03
C LEU A 314 -1.99 -14.16 17.91
N ALA A 315 -0.82 -14.04 17.28
CA ALA A 315 -0.39 -14.93 16.20
C ALA A 315 -0.42 -16.40 16.66
N LYS A 316 0.16 -16.69 17.83
CA LYS A 316 0.12 -18.04 18.44
C LYS A 316 -1.30 -18.55 18.69
N SER A 317 -2.19 -17.69 19.16
CA SER A 317 -3.58 -18.06 19.46
C SER A 317 -4.39 -18.36 18.19
N LEU A 318 -4.04 -17.72 17.07
CA LEU A 318 -4.68 -17.91 15.77
C LEU A 318 -3.97 -18.96 14.89
N GLY A 319 -2.83 -19.51 15.34
CA GLY A 319 -2.02 -20.44 14.56
C GLY A 319 -1.34 -19.81 13.35
N LEU A 320 -1.02 -18.52 13.43
CA LEU A 320 -0.33 -17.75 12.38
C LEU A 320 1.18 -17.73 12.63
N GLU A 321 1.97 -17.82 11.57
CA GLU A 321 3.41 -17.59 11.62
C GLU A 321 3.69 -16.08 11.75
N LEU A 322 4.60 -15.72 12.65
CA LEU A 322 4.96 -14.33 12.89
C LEU A 322 6.27 -13.95 12.19
N VAL A 323 6.24 -12.87 11.41
CA VAL A 323 7.42 -12.28 10.77
C VAL A 323 7.66 -10.89 11.39
N ALA A 324 8.83 -10.65 11.96
CA ALA A 324 9.20 -9.30 12.41
C ALA A 324 10.02 -8.56 11.35
N GLU A 325 9.58 -7.36 10.97
CA GLU A 325 10.23 -6.57 9.93
C GLU A 325 11.19 -5.52 10.46
N GLY A 326 12.15 -5.12 9.62
CA GLY A 326 13.14 -4.10 9.98
C GLY A 326 14.05 -4.51 11.14
N VAL A 327 14.36 -5.80 11.27
CA VAL A 327 15.37 -6.27 12.22
C VAL A 327 16.75 -5.86 11.73
N GLU A 328 17.45 -5.02 12.50
CA GLU A 328 18.74 -4.44 12.12
C GLU A 328 19.90 -4.92 13.01
N THR A 329 19.61 -5.42 14.21
CA THR A 329 20.62 -5.77 15.21
C THR A 329 20.43 -7.17 15.79
N GLU A 330 21.53 -7.82 16.17
CA GLU A 330 21.48 -9.11 16.86
C GLU A 330 20.71 -9.02 18.18
N ALA A 331 20.78 -7.89 18.89
CA ALA A 331 20.04 -7.70 20.12
C ALA A 331 18.52 -7.71 19.89
N GLN A 332 18.02 -7.06 18.82
CA GLN A 332 16.60 -7.16 18.43
C GLN A 332 16.22 -8.62 18.12
N ARG A 333 17.05 -9.33 17.33
CA ARG A 333 16.80 -10.76 17.01
C ARG A 333 16.70 -11.62 18.26
N HIS A 334 17.63 -11.49 19.20
CA HIS A 334 17.62 -12.28 20.43
C HIS A 334 16.34 -12.04 21.24
N LEU A 335 15.94 -10.77 21.40
CA LEU A 335 14.70 -10.44 22.10
C LEU A 335 13.46 -10.99 21.38
N LEU A 336 13.42 -10.93 20.05
CA LEU A 336 12.33 -11.50 19.25
C LEU A 336 12.24 -13.04 19.41
N ILE A 337 13.38 -13.74 19.45
CA ILE A 337 13.44 -15.18 19.73
C ILE A 337 12.88 -15.50 21.13
N GLU A 338 13.23 -14.69 22.13
CA GLU A 338 12.74 -14.86 23.51
C GLU A 338 11.24 -14.62 23.62
N MET A 339 10.71 -13.63 22.90
CA MET A 339 9.27 -13.37 22.80
C MET A 339 8.56 -14.51 22.03
N GLY A 340 9.29 -15.22 21.18
CA GLY A 340 8.83 -16.35 20.39
C GLY A 340 8.24 -15.94 19.04
N CYS A 341 8.95 -15.05 18.35
CA CYS A 341 8.77 -14.73 16.94
C CYS A 341 9.41 -15.83 16.06
N ASP A 342 8.70 -16.28 15.03
CA ASP A 342 9.10 -17.41 14.20
C ASP A 342 10.14 -17.00 13.15
N GLN A 343 9.87 -15.91 12.44
CA GLN A 343 10.65 -15.44 11.31
C GLN A 343 11.05 -13.98 11.49
N ILE A 344 12.14 -13.58 10.84
CA ILE A 344 12.62 -12.19 10.82
C ILE A 344 12.99 -11.78 9.40
N GLN A 345 12.81 -10.48 9.14
CA GLN A 345 13.21 -9.81 7.91
C GLN A 345 13.84 -8.46 8.28
N GLY A 346 14.92 -8.08 7.60
CA GLY A 346 15.57 -6.80 7.83
C GLY A 346 17.03 -6.75 7.45
N TRP A 347 17.67 -5.61 7.65
CA TRP A 347 19.05 -5.36 7.24
C TRP A 347 20.09 -6.13 8.05
N LEU A 348 19.71 -6.71 9.19
CA LEU A 348 20.55 -7.69 9.89
C LEU A 348 20.88 -8.89 8.99
N ILE A 349 19.95 -9.30 8.13
CA ILE A 349 20.12 -10.41 7.19
C ILE A 349 20.79 -9.87 5.92
N CYS A 350 20.06 -9.07 5.16
CA CYS A 350 20.57 -8.26 4.05
C CYS A 350 19.49 -7.27 3.56
N LYS A 351 19.91 -6.34 2.71
CA LYS A 351 18.99 -5.48 1.95
C LYS A 351 18.32 -6.29 0.82
N ALA A 352 17.26 -5.75 0.22
CA ALA A 352 16.68 -6.34 -0.97
C ALA A 352 17.68 -6.30 -2.15
N LEU A 353 17.97 -7.46 -2.74
CA LEU A 353 18.99 -7.62 -3.78
C LEU A 353 18.36 -8.03 -5.12
N PRO A 354 18.98 -7.69 -6.26
CA PRO A 354 18.65 -8.33 -7.54
C PRO A 354 18.77 -9.85 -7.45
N ALA A 355 17.97 -10.59 -8.21
CA ALA A 355 17.93 -12.06 -8.11
C ALA A 355 19.30 -12.73 -8.26
N GLY A 356 20.12 -12.29 -9.23
CA GLY A 356 21.46 -12.84 -9.44
C GLY A 356 22.45 -12.55 -8.31
N GLU A 357 22.28 -11.44 -7.58
CA GLU A 357 23.10 -11.16 -6.39
C GLU A 357 22.66 -12.01 -5.21
N LEU A 358 21.35 -12.19 -5.01
CA LEU A 358 20.83 -13.06 -3.96
C LEU A 358 21.28 -14.51 -4.16
N MET A 359 21.28 -15.01 -5.40
CA MET A 359 21.82 -16.32 -5.72
C MET A 359 23.30 -16.46 -5.36
N ARG A 360 24.12 -15.43 -5.63
CA ARG A 360 25.53 -15.46 -5.23
C ARG A 360 25.67 -15.55 -3.71
N CYS A 361 24.80 -14.90 -2.95
CA CYS A 361 24.82 -15.03 -1.48
C CYS A 361 24.61 -16.49 -1.03
N PHE A 362 23.75 -17.25 -1.70
CA PHE A 362 23.57 -18.69 -1.43
C PHE A 362 24.77 -19.53 -1.86
N GLN A 363 25.34 -19.25 -3.03
CA GLN A 363 26.52 -19.96 -3.55
C GLN A 363 27.76 -19.76 -2.68
N ASP A 364 27.98 -18.52 -2.25
CA ASP A 364 29.09 -18.11 -1.38
C ASP A 364 28.85 -18.48 0.09
N LYS A 365 27.68 -19.06 0.41
CA LYS A 365 27.27 -19.45 1.77
C LYS A 365 27.30 -18.29 2.76
N THR A 366 26.97 -17.09 2.28
CA THR A 366 26.73 -15.92 3.15
C THR A 366 25.28 -15.88 3.62
N LEU A 367 24.38 -16.50 2.86
CA LEU A 367 23.03 -16.88 3.27
C LEU A 367 22.87 -18.39 3.12
N PHE A 368 22.08 -18.99 4.01
CA PHE A 368 21.85 -20.44 4.04
C PHE A 368 20.38 -20.73 3.80
N LEU A 369 20.07 -21.63 2.88
CA LEU A 369 18.70 -22.11 2.68
C LEU A 369 18.26 -22.99 3.84
N GLN A 370 16.97 -23.02 4.12
CA GLN A 370 16.39 -24.04 4.99
C GLN A 370 16.62 -25.42 4.38
N ALA A 371 17.02 -26.38 5.20
CA ALA A 371 17.11 -27.77 4.75
C ALA A 371 15.70 -28.25 4.39
N PRO A 372 15.51 -28.92 3.23
CA PRO A 372 14.20 -29.48 2.90
C PRO A 372 13.77 -30.45 4.01
N LEU A 373 12.53 -30.29 4.47
CA LEU A 373 11.89 -31.13 5.50
C LEU A 373 11.77 -32.60 5.08
#